data_AF-A0A2S2N8X8-F1
#
_entry.id   AF-A0A2S2N8X8-F1
#
_cell.length_a   1.000
_cell.length_b   1.000
_cell.length_c   1.000
_cell.angle_alpha   90.00
_cell.angle_beta   90.00
_cell.angle_gamma   90.00
#
_symmetry.space_group_name_H-M   'P 1'
#
loop_
_entity.id
_entity.type
_entity.pdbx_description
1 polymer ?
#
loop_
_entity_poly.entity_id
_entity_poly.type
_entity_poly.pdbx_seq_one_letter_code
_entity_poly.pdbx_strand_id
1 'polypeptide(L)'
;NLTSFIYKNKHTTGQLLPEFNAYFNFQYKTLIFRNTEIRIDRESDNYLQTSDGNIIKVINIISHTPNEGFILGYCFGTKEPFYDKPIDSSKLDIFSVANLNNSLKSWTV
;
A
#
# COMPACT_ATOMS: atom_id res chain seq x y z
N ASN A 1 -11.52 -16.27 13.16
CA ASN A 1 -10.26 -16.59 12.46
C ASN A 1 -9.45 -15.32 12.29
N LEU A 2 -8.47 -15.10 13.15
CA LEU A 2 -7.47 -14.04 12.96
C LEU A 2 -6.66 -14.41 11.71
N THR A 3 -6.96 -13.77 10.57
CA THR A 3 -6.13 -13.90 9.38
C THR A 3 -4.79 -13.25 9.68
N SER A 4 -3.73 -14.06 9.80
CA SER A 4 -2.38 -13.58 10.08
C SER A 4 -1.78 -12.90 8.85
N PHE A 5 -1.11 -11.77 9.09
CA PHE A 5 -0.26 -11.14 8.09
C PHE A 5 1.08 -11.86 8.02
N ILE A 6 1.58 -12.09 6.80
CA ILE A 6 2.87 -12.73 6.56
C ILE A 6 3.78 -11.74 5.85
N TYR A 7 4.90 -11.43 6.48
CA TYR A 7 5.91 -10.50 5.96
C TYR A 7 7.11 -11.28 5.43
N LYS A 8 7.53 -11.01 4.18
CA LYS A 8 8.65 -11.71 3.51
C LYS A 8 9.62 -10.73 2.89
N ASN A 9 10.80 -11.24 2.50
CA ASN A 9 11.82 -10.48 1.78
C ASN A 9 12.27 -9.23 2.55
N LYS A 10 12.78 -9.47 3.77
CA LYS A 10 13.27 -8.43 4.68
C LYS A 10 14.35 -7.56 4.01
N HIS A 11 14.33 -6.25 4.27
CA HIS A 11 15.34 -5.30 3.79
C HIS A 11 15.50 -4.12 4.77
N THR A 12 16.39 -3.18 4.44
CA THR A 12 16.68 -1.98 5.25
C THR A 12 16.76 -0.69 4.43
N THR A 13 16.52 -0.77 3.12
CA THR A 13 16.75 0.33 2.16
C THR A 13 15.48 1.10 1.78
N GLY A 14 14.34 0.80 2.42
CA GLY A 14 13.09 1.50 2.14
C GLY A 14 13.06 2.86 2.84
N GLN A 15 12.25 3.77 2.29
CA GLN A 15 12.03 5.07 2.90
C GLN A 15 11.20 4.92 4.18
N LEU A 16 11.52 5.71 5.20
CA LEU A 16 10.82 5.71 6.49
C LEU A 16 10.41 7.14 6.84
N LEU A 17 9.27 7.27 7.53
CA LEU A 17 8.96 8.50 8.25
C LEU A 17 9.80 8.55 9.55
N PRO A 18 10.13 9.75 10.06
CA PRO A 18 10.97 9.90 11.25
C PRO A 18 10.50 9.09 12.47
N GLU A 19 9.20 8.99 12.69
CA GLU A 19 8.56 8.20 13.74
C GLU A 19 8.81 6.69 13.61
N PHE A 20 9.16 6.20 12.41
CA PHE A 20 9.46 4.80 12.14
C PHE A 20 10.97 4.48 12.11
N ASN A 21 11.85 5.40 12.50
CA ASN A 21 13.30 5.14 12.51
C ASN A 21 13.70 3.93 13.39
N ALA A 22 12.98 3.68 14.49
CA ALA A 22 13.19 2.49 15.33
C ALA A 22 12.89 1.17 14.58
N TYR A 23 12.11 1.25 13.49
CA TYR A 23 11.72 0.12 12.65
C TYR A 23 12.66 -0.13 11.46
N PHE A 24 13.83 0.52 11.43
CA PHE A 24 14.79 0.40 10.33
C PHE A 24 15.13 -1.06 9.96
N ASN A 25 15.26 -1.93 10.96
CA ASN A 25 15.55 -3.36 10.78
C ASN A 25 14.29 -4.23 10.66
N PHE A 26 13.12 -3.64 10.42
CA PHE A 26 11.83 -4.34 10.38
C PHE A 26 11.04 -4.00 9.12
N GLN A 27 11.74 -3.84 7.98
CA GLN A 27 11.15 -3.54 6.68
C GLN A 27 11.08 -4.79 5.79
N TYR A 28 10.08 -4.87 4.92
CA TYR A 28 9.79 -6.04 4.08
C TYR A 28 9.36 -5.62 2.68
N LYS A 29 9.74 -6.40 1.67
CA LYS A 29 9.28 -6.15 0.30
C LYS A 29 7.91 -6.74 0.01
N THR A 30 7.46 -7.69 0.83
CA THR A 30 6.26 -8.48 0.56
C THR A 30 5.39 -8.62 1.79
N LEU A 31 4.09 -8.36 1.62
CA LEU A 31 3.03 -8.58 2.61
C LEU A 31 1.97 -9.48 1.99
N ILE A 32 1.67 -10.59 2.65
CA ILE A 32 0.64 -11.54 2.23
C ILE A 32 -0.48 -11.54 3.27
N PHE A 33 -1.72 -11.40 2.81
CA PHE A 33 -2.91 -11.55 3.63
C PHE A 33 -4.03 -12.19 2.80
N ARG A 34 -4.69 -13.21 3.35
CA ARG A 34 -5.74 -13.97 2.63
C ARG A 34 -5.23 -14.42 1.25
N ASN A 35 -5.88 -13.97 0.18
CA ASN A 35 -5.54 -14.30 -1.21
C ASN A 35 -4.84 -13.12 -1.92
N THR A 36 -4.31 -12.17 -1.15
CA THR A 36 -3.66 -10.95 -1.67
C THR A 36 -2.19 -10.95 -1.29
N GLU A 37 -1.35 -10.57 -2.24
CA GLU A 37 0.08 -10.34 -2.04
C GLU A 37 0.41 -8.92 -2.53
N ILE A 38 1.01 -8.13 -1.66
CA ILE A 38 1.53 -6.80 -1.97
C ILE A 38 3.03 -6.93 -2.11
N ARG A 39 3.58 -6.45 -3.23
CA ARG A 39 5.02 -6.51 -3.52
C ARG A 39 5.55 -5.17 -3.95
N ILE A 40 6.36 -4.53 -3.11
CA ILE A 40 6.90 -3.19 -3.41
C ILE A 40 7.95 -3.20 -4.52
N ASP A 41 8.51 -4.38 -4.84
CA ASP A 41 9.50 -4.58 -5.90
C ASP A 41 8.87 -4.81 -7.29
N ARG A 42 7.54 -4.83 -7.38
CA ARG A 42 6.78 -5.00 -8.63
C ARG A 42 5.77 -3.88 -8.79
N GLU A 43 5.87 -3.18 -9.91
CA GLU A 43 5.05 -2.00 -10.17
C GLU A 43 3.54 -2.32 -10.18
N SER A 44 3.12 -3.47 -10.73
CA SER A 44 1.70 -3.85 -10.77
C SER A 44 1.11 -4.23 -9.40
N ASP A 45 1.96 -4.61 -8.43
CA ASP A 45 1.54 -5.30 -7.20
C ASP A 45 1.62 -4.37 -5.97
N ASN A 46 1.90 -3.08 -6.18
CA ASN A 46 2.13 -2.10 -5.12
C ASN A 46 1.08 -0.99 -5.06
N TYR A 47 -0.05 -1.15 -5.77
CA TYR A 47 -1.16 -0.21 -5.72
C TYR A 47 -2.31 -0.75 -4.88
N LEU A 48 -2.85 0.10 -4.00
CA LEU A 48 -3.95 -0.27 -3.10
C LEU A 48 -5.00 0.83 -3.02
N GLN A 49 -6.26 0.43 -2.87
CA GLN A 49 -7.34 1.31 -2.43
C GLN A 49 -7.49 1.18 -0.91
N THR A 50 -7.41 2.29 -0.19
CA THR A 50 -7.63 2.35 1.25
C THR A 50 -9.11 2.41 1.58
N SER A 51 -9.49 2.15 2.84
CA SER A 51 -10.90 2.11 3.27
C SER A 51 -11.64 3.45 3.15
N ASP A 52 -10.91 4.57 3.13
CA ASP A 52 -11.43 5.91 2.86
C ASP A 52 -11.50 6.22 1.34
N GLY A 53 -11.20 5.24 0.49
CA GLY A 53 -11.31 5.31 -0.96
C GLY A 53 -10.14 6.00 -1.65
N ASN A 54 -9.06 6.36 -0.95
CA ASN A 54 -7.85 6.83 -1.59
C ASN A 54 -7.13 5.69 -2.32
N ILE A 55 -6.48 6.00 -3.43
CA ILE A 55 -5.58 5.07 -4.11
C ILE A 55 -4.15 5.48 -3.79
N ILE A 56 -3.34 4.51 -3.38
CA ILE A 56 -1.97 4.73 -2.94
C ILE A 56 -1.00 3.84 -3.71
N LYS A 57 0.22 4.34 -3.89
CA LYS A 57 1.39 3.56 -4.26
C LYS A 57 2.17 3.21 -2.99
N VAL A 58 2.27 1.92 -2.69
CA VAL A 58 3.06 1.39 -1.59
C VAL A 58 4.54 1.39 -1.98
N ILE A 59 5.37 1.98 -1.13
CA ILE A 59 6.82 2.04 -1.35
C ILE A 59 7.62 1.33 -0.27
N ASN A 60 7.00 1.02 0.87
CA ASN A 60 7.63 0.28 1.95
C ASN A 60 6.59 -0.40 2.84
N ILE A 61 7.00 -1.48 3.49
CA ILE A 61 6.19 -2.22 4.47
C ILE A 61 7.05 -2.40 5.71
N ILE A 62 6.51 -2.07 6.88
CA ILE A 62 7.18 -2.26 8.17
C ILE A 62 6.35 -3.13 9.09
N SER A 63 7.02 -3.98 9.88
CA SER A 63 6.37 -4.78 10.91
C SER A 63 7.38 -5.33 11.92
N HIS A 64 7.22 -4.94 13.18
CA HIS A 64 7.98 -5.56 14.27
C HIS A 64 7.34 -6.88 14.72
N THR A 65 6.01 -6.95 14.70
CA THR A 65 5.23 -8.14 15.05
C THR A 65 4.16 -8.42 14.00
N PRO A 66 3.71 -9.67 13.83
CA PRO A 66 2.70 -10.02 12.82
C PRO A 66 1.40 -9.21 12.89
N ASN A 67 1.07 -8.64 14.05
CA ASN A 67 -0.16 -7.89 14.28
C ASN A 67 0.03 -6.37 14.26
N GLU A 68 1.27 -5.89 14.15
CA GLU A 68 1.61 -4.46 14.12
C GLU A 68 2.39 -4.16 12.83
N GLY A 69 1.64 -4.08 11.74
CA GLY A 69 2.16 -3.74 10.42
C GLY A 69 1.75 -2.33 10.00
N PHE A 70 2.65 -1.66 9.29
CA PHE A 70 2.31 -0.43 8.58
C PHE A 70 2.78 -0.52 7.13
N ILE A 71 1.97 0.05 6.25
CA ILE A 71 2.29 0.32 4.85
C ILE A 71 2.67 1.79 4.75
N LEU A 72 3.77 2.09 4.05
CA LEU A 72 4.17 3.46 3.74
C LEU A 72 4.07 3.68 2.23
N GLY A 73 3.59 4.85 1.84
CA GLY A 73 3.22 5.12 0.45
C GLY A 73 2.82 6.55 0.16
N TYR A 74 2.48 6.78 -1.10
CA TYR A 74 2.07 8.06 -1.66
C TYR A 74 0.63 7.96 -2.17
N CYS A 75 -0.15 9.04 -2.01
CA CYS A 75 -1.52 9.07 -2.55
C CYS A 75 -1.53 9.71 -3.94
N PHE A 76 -2.44 9.26 -4.80
CA PHE A 76 -2.77 9.98 -6.02
C PHE A 76 -3.66 11.18 -5.71
N GLY A 77 -3.34 12.34 -6.28
CA GLY A 77 -4.12 13.58 -6.13
C GLY A 77 -5.35 13.65 -7.04
N THR A 78 -5.40 12.81 -8.08
CA THR A 78 -6.53 12.73 -8.99
C THR A 78 -7.03 11.29 -9.07
N LYS A 79 -8.35 11.13 -8.99
CA LYS A 79 -9.07 9.86 -9.11
C LYS A 79 -10.37 10.11 -9.86
N GLU A 80 -10.53 9.47 -11.00
CA GLU A 80 -11.72 9.60 -11.86
C GLU A 80 -12.16 8.21 -12.37
N PRO A 81 -13.44 8.00 -12.73
CA PRO A 81 -13.87 6.78 -13.39
C PRO A 81 -13.00 6.50 -14.62
N PHE A 82 -12.56 5.26 -14.78
CA PHE A 82 -11.78 4.83 -15.95
C PHE A 82 -12.65 4.78 -17.23
N TYR A 83 -13.95 4.50 -17.11
CA TYR A 83 -14.92 4.60 -18.20
C TYR A 83 -16.33 4.88 -17.68
N ASP A 84 -17.15 5.54 -18.51
CA ASP A 84 -18.54 5.90 -18.16
C ASP A 84 -19.60 4.99 -18.79
N LYS A 85 -19.22 4.19 -19.80
CA LYS A 85 -20.13 3.34 -20.58
C LYS A 85 -19.63 1.90 -20.66
N PRO A 86 -20.53 0.90 -20.61
CA PRO A 86 -21.98 1.03 -20.43
C PRO A 86 -22.42 1.37 -18.99
N ILE A 87 -21.49 1.29 -18.04
CA ILE A 87 -21.69 1.57 -16.63
C ILE A 87 -20.50 2.42 -16.16
N ASP A 88 -20.75 3.42 -15.31
CA ASP A 88 -19.72 4.15 -14.59
C ASP A 88 -18.83 3.18 -13.80
N SER A 89 -17.55 3.14 -14.17
CA SER A 89 -16.57 2.18 -13.65
C SER A 89 -16.27 2.39 -12.16
N SER A 90 -16.56 3.58 -11.60
CA SER A 90 -16.40 3.82 -10.16
C SER A 90 -17.30 2.93 -9.31
N LYS A 91 -18.43 2.45 -9.86
CA LYS A 91 -19.31 1.48 -9.21
C LYS A 91 -18.68 0.09 -9.09
N LEU A 92 -17.59 -0.16 -9.80
CA LEU A 92 -16.80 -1.38 -9.79
C LEU A 92 -15.42 -1.18 -9.17
N ASP A 93 -15.19 -0.01 -8.54
CA ASP A 93 -13.89 0.42 -8.00
C ASP A 93 -12.76 0.46 -9.05
N ILE A 94 -13.09 0.76 -10.31
CA ILE A 94 -12.12 0.91 -11.40
C ILE A 94 -11.93 2.40 -11.70
N PHE A 95 -10.71 2.89 -11.53
CA PHE A 95 -10.37 4.31 -11.64
C PHE A 95 -9.14 4.55 -12.50
N SER A 96 -9.11 5.69 -13.19
CA SER A 96 -7.88 6.33 -13.66
C SER A 96 -7.32 7.20 -12.54
N VAL A 97 -6.00 7.16 -12.32
CA VAL A 97 -5.34 7.95 -11.28
C VAL A 97 -4.14 8.72 -11.83
N ALA A 98 -3.93 9.91 -11.31
CA ALA A 98 -2.83 10.78 -11.71
C ALA A 98 -2.34 11.63 -10.54
N ASN A 99 -1.25 12.38 -10.76
CA ASN A 99 -0.67 13.29 -9.79
C ASN A 99 -0.28 12.59 -8.48
N LEU A 100 0.60 11.58 -8.58
CA LEU A 100 1.17 10.94 -7.40
C LEU A 100 1.88 12.00 -6.55
N ASN A 101 1.46 12.14 -5.30
CA ASN A 101 2.05 13.11 -4.40
C ASN A 101 3.43 12.67 -3.91
N ASN A 102 4.21 13.62 -3.41
CA ASN A 102 5.54 13.36 -2.84
C ASN A 102 5.53 13.37 -1.30
N SER A 103 4.33 13.37 -0.69
CA SER A 103 4.17 13.38 0.76
C SER A 103 3.98 11.95 1.24
N LEU A 104 5.05 11.39 1.80
CA LEU A 104 5.02 10.04 2.36
C LEU A 104 4.03 9.99 3.52
N LYS A 105 3.19 8.97 3.54
CA LYS A 105 2.23 8.70 4.61
C LYS A 105 2.28 7.23 5.01
N SER A 106 1.65 6.91 6.13
CA SER A 106 1.55 5.55 6.65
C SER A 106 0.11 5.13 6.92
N TRP A 107 -0.17 3.84 6.75
CA TRP A 107 -1.44 3.20 7.06
C TRP A 107 -1.20 1.94 7.89
N THR A 108 -2.03 1.70 8.90
CA THR A 108 -2.07 0.43 9.62
C THR A 108 -2.61 -0.66 8.72
N VAL A 109 -1.99 -1.84 8.76
CA VAL A 109 -2.40 -3.03 8.01
C VAL A 109 -3.51 -3.79 8.74
#